data_AF-A0A177CN03-F1
#
_entry.id   AF-A0A177CN03-F1
#
_cell.length_a   1.000
_cell.length_b   1.000
_cell.length_c   1.000
_cell.angle_alpha   90.00
_cell.angle_beta   90.00
_cell.angle_gamma   90.00
#
_symmetry.space_group_name_H-M   'P 1'
#
loop_
_entity.id
_entity.type
_entity.pdbx_description
1 polymer ?
#
loop_
_entity_poly.entity_id
_entity_poly.type
_entity_poly.pdbx_seq_one_letter_code
_entity_poly.pdbx_strand_id
1 'polypeptide(L)'
;MPLLAVAALISWTVPFAAVISPGSLPVALNETQHTIPYQIPQLPTLFDNYGSFTDTVADGSNPEGPLTSIGGVVTSINGRVATTELWQVALGTAVSGQIAALAMRYRNMTYQYQFYGPVLKCVTVKNVTKLKNTLNNTFQGNLTSANYTSWVAGSGLVSENPQIRPETLDQFSDESTGAGIYIARGGGSGYDGAPALSSNTNATECRLHNGSYNVAFQFRYPEQNLTVLNLDYGAPIGLSQETLYKNLPREAYAGIMEAFCRLLVGYISGPPDPSTTPWTQQTFFTSANILHIDWSEAEKTRTGLEQLFQNITLSLLSRSSFIKNSTEADFIPITAFSFVNVYRYDHIGLFLAYGLALLGTLLCAIVGLHAAWANKGSYRNTFSTFVRSTDNDELRSLLDSEDDGRDPLPKQLGPVELVMHRSR
;
A
#
# COMPACT_ATOMS: atom_id res chain seq x y z
N MET A 1 53.55 31.30 40.29
CA MET A 1 53.13 31.49 38.88
C MET A 1 52.55 30.23 38.20
N PRO A 2 53.04 28.98 38.37
CA PRO A 2 52.49 27.84 37.60
C PRO A 2 51.13 27.33 38.09
N LEU A 3 50.80 27.51 39.38
CA LEU A 3 49.57 26.97 39.96
C LEU A 3 48.28 27.67 39.49
N LEU A 4 48.38 28.97 39.19
CA LEU A 4 47.27 29.79 38.72
C LEU A 4 46.92 29.46 37.27
N ALA A 5 47.93 29.12 36.45
CA ALA A 5 47.75 28.61 35.11
C ALA A 5 47.08 27.22 35.10
N VAL A 6 47.41 26.35 36.06
CA VAL A 6 46.75 25.03 36.22
C VAL A 6 45.28 25.19 36.62
N ALA A 7 44.98 26.08 37.57
CA ALA A 7 43.59 26.36 37.95
C ALA A 7 42.78 26.97 36.79
N ALA A 8 43.38 27.86 36.00
CA ALA A 8 42.76 28.42 34.80
C ALA A 8 42.49 27.32 33.75
N LEU A 9 43.45 26.43 33.48
CA LEU A 9 43.28 25.28 32.57
C LEU A 9 42.15 24.35 33.02
N ILE A 10 42.07 24.01 34.31
CA ILE A 10 40.98 23.14 34.81
C ILE A 10 39.64 23.87 34.72
N SER A 11 39.58 25.16 35.04
CA SER A 11 38.34 25.95 34.90
C SER A 11 37.84 26.02 33.44
N TRP A 12 38.75 25.98 32.47
CA TRP A 12 38.45 25.93 31.04
C TRP A 12 37.95 24.55 30.56
N THR A 13 38.09 23.50 31.37
CA THR A 13 37.52 22.18 31.06
C THR A 13 36.07 22.02 31.53
N VAL A 14 35.58 22.89 32.43
CA VAL A 14 34.19 22.86 32.92
C VAL A 14 33.15 23.08 31.79
N PRO A 15 33.36 23.97 30.80
CA PRO A 15 32.47 24.10 29.64
C PRO A 15 32.39 22.84 28.77
N PHE A 16 33.40 21.95 28.78
CA PHE A 16 33.32 20.68 28.03
C PHE A 16 32.27 19.72 28.61
N ALA A 17 31.96 19.81 29.90
CA ALA A 17 30.85 19.07 30.49
C ALA A 17 29.48 19.54 29.96
N ALA A 18 29.38 20.78 29.44
CA ALA A 18 28.17 21.27 28.81
C ALA A 18 27.98 20.78 27.36
N VAL A 19 29.03 20.26 26.72
CA VAL A 19 28.95 19.65 25.38
C VAL A 19 28.19 18.32 25.43
N ILE A 20 28.34 17.57 26.52
CA ILE A 20 27.56 16.37 26.79
C ILE A 20 26.33 16.80 27.57
N SER A 21 25.27 17.24 26.91
CA SER A 21 24.07 17.70 27.61
C SER A 21 23.38 16.52 28.32
N PRO A 22 23.35 16.46 29.66
CA PRO A 22 22.70 15.36 30.38
C PRO A 22 21.16 15.35 30.22
N GLY A 23 20.58 16.42 29.65
CA GLY A 23 19.14 16.61 29.54
C GLY A 23 18.51 16.11 28.24
N SER A 24 19.28 15.67 27.25
CA SER A 24 18.73 15.13 26.00
C SER A 24 18.39 13.65 26.17
N LEU A 25 17.19 13.35 26.66
CA LEU A 25 16.66 11.98 26.62
C LEU A 25 16.57 11.54 25.15
N PRO A 26 17.30 10.49 24.72
CA PRO A 26 17.16 9.97 23.37
C PRO A 26 15.72 9.51 23.15
N VAL A 27 15.12 10.00 22.07
CA VAL A 27 13.80 9.58 21.61
C VAL A 27 13.98 8.31 20.80
N ALA A 28 13.47 7.19 21.30
CA ALA A 28 13.36 5.97 20.54
C ALA A 28 11.90 5.81 20.07
N LEU A 29 11.73 5.50 18.79
CA LEU A 29 10.43 5.06 18.28
C LEU A 29 10.22 3.61 18.73
N ASN A 30 9.12 3.37 19.42
CA ASN A 30 8.69 2.01 19.75
C ASN A 30 7.38 1.71 19.03
N GLU A 31 7.33 0.58 18.33
CA GLU A 31 6.09 0.13 17.71
C GLU A 31 5.18 -0.45 18.79
N THR A 32 3.94 0.02 18.81
CA THR A 32 2.91 -0.46 19.74
C THR A 32 1.73 -0.99 18.94
N GLN A 33 1.21 -2.13 19.38
CA GLN A 33 0.06 -2.80 18.79
C GLN A 33 -1.19 -2.46 19.59
N HIS A 34 -2.23 -2.00 18.90
CA HIS A 34 -3.53 -1.69 19.52
C HIS A 34 -4.64 -2.42 18.78
N THR A 35 -5.54 -3.07 19.53
CA THR A 35 -6.77 -3.63 18.95
C THR A 35 -7.87 -2.60 19.09
N ILE A 36 -8.41 -2.13 17.96
CA ILE A 36 -9.47 -1.11 17.95
C ILE A 36 -10.65 -1.57 17.08
N PRO A 37 -11.90 -1.31 17.49
CA PRO A 37 -13.05 -1.52 16.62
C PRO A 37 -13.00 -0.47 15.50
N TYR A 38 -13.03 -0.92 14.24
CA TYR A 38 -12.97 -0.04 13.08
C TYR A 38 -13.87 -0.53 11.95
N GLN A 39 -14.45 0.42 11.20
CA GLN A 39 -15.26 0.14 10.02
C GLN A 39 -14.32 0.06 8.80
N ILE A 40 -14.03 -1.17 8.41
CA ILE A 40 -13.28 -1.47 7.18
C ILE A 40 -14.20 -1.37 5.96
N PRO A 41 -13.66 -1.25 4.73
CA PRO A 41 -14.43 -1.43 3.51
C PRO A 41 -15.07 -2.83 3.50
N GLN A 42 -16.39 -2.90 3.34
CA GLN A 42 -17.15 -4.15 3.34
C GLN A 42 -18.07 -4.17 2.12
N LEU A 43 -18.14 -5.30 1.42
CA LEU A 43 -19.17 -5.48 0.40
C LEU A 43 -20.56 -5.55 1.04
N PRO A 44 -21.59 -4.97 0.41
CA PRO A 44 -22.97 -5.10 0.86
C PRO A 44 -23.42 -6.56 0.75
N THR A 45 -24.09 -7.08 1.78
CA THR A 45 -24.55 -8.48 1.82
C THR A 45 -25.69 -8.75 0.85
N LEU A 46 -26.57 -7.77 0.65
CA LEU A 46 -27.72 -7.83 -0.25
C LEU A 46 -27.47 -7.14 -1.60
N PHE A 47 -26.33 -6.46 -1.75
CA PHE A 47 -26.02 -5.63 -2.93
C PHE A 47 -27.16 -4.70 -3.32
N ASP A 48 -27.79 -4.06 -2.33
CA ASP A 48 -28.96 -3.18 -2.51
C ASP A 48 -28.67 -1.99 -3.45
N ASN A 49 -27.40 -1.62 -3.60
CA ASN A 49 -26.93 -0.61 -4.56
C ASN A 49 -26.54 -1.21 -5.93
N TYR A 50 -27.43 -2.03 -6.50
CA TYR A 50 -27.23 -2.70 -7.80
C TYR A 50 -26.96 -1.72 -8.95
N GLY A 51 -27.47 -0.49 -8.86
CA GLY A 51 -27.23 0.58 -9.84
C GLY A 51 -25.77 1.05 -9.91
N SER A 52 -24.94 0.75 -8.91
CA SER A 52 -23.49 0.94 -9.01
C SER A 52 -22.79 -0.16 -9.79
N PHE A 53 -23.38 -1.36 -9.89
CA PHE A 53 -22.80 -2.51 -10.60
C PHE A 53 -23.26 -2.58 -12.05
N THR A 54 -24.49 -2.17 -12.34
CA THR A 54 -25.06 -2.20 -13.70
C THR A 54 -25.63 -0.84 -14.11
N ASP A 55 -25.37 -0.42 -15.35
CA ASP A 55 -25.94 0.77 -15.98
C ASP A 55 -26.94 0.36 -17.07
N THR A 56 -28.00 1.15 -17.27
CA THR A 56 -28.97 0.94 -18.35
C THR A 56 -28.50 1.61 -19.64
N VAL A 57 -28.11 0.81 -20.62
CA VAL A 57 -27.97 1.21 -22.02
C VAL A 57 -29.37 1.32 -22.63
N ALA A 58 -29.68 2.49 -23.19
CA ALA A 58 -30.90 2.67 -23.96
C ALA A 58 -30.94 1.65 -25.10
N ASP A 59 -32.03 0.89 -25.17
CA ASP A 59 -32.32 0.01 -26.29
C ASP A 59 -32.27 0.83 -27.59
N GLY A 60 -31.68 0.25 -28.64
CA GLY A 60 -31.31 0.93 -29.89
C GLY A 60 -32.48 1.41 -30.75
N SER A 61 -33.68 1.61 -30.18
CA SER A 61 -34.83 2.18 -30.86
C SER A 61 -34.78 3.72 -30.97
N ASN A 62 -33.82 4.40 -30.34
CA ASN A 62 -33.62 5.84 -30.46
C ASN A 62 -32.24 6.17 -31.10
N PRO A 63 -32.18 6.64 -32.36
CA PRO A 63 -30.92 6.88 -33.07
C PRO A 63 -30.13 8.13 -32.61
N GLU A 64 -30.67 8.95 -31.70
CA GLU A 64 -30.12 10.27 -31.35
C GLU A 64 -29.53 10.37 -29.93
N GLY A 65 -29.50 9.27 -29.18
CA GLY A 65 -28.78 9.21 -27.90
C GLY A 65 -27.27 9.05 -28.11
N PRO A 66 -26.40 9.65 -27.28
CA PRO A 66 -24.97 9.42 -27.37
C PRO A 66 -24.68 7.95 -27.06
N LEU A 67 -24.44 7.18 -28.12
CA LEU A 67 -23.94 5.81 -28.09
C LEU A 67 -22.67 5.76 -27.24
N THR A 68 -22.76 5.37 -25.97
CA THR A 68 -21.60 5.00 -25.15
C THR A 68 -21.14 3.57 -25.44
N SER A 69 -21.28 3.12 -26.69
CA SER A 69 -20.52 1.99 -27.21
C SER A 69 -19.06 2.43 -27.38
N ILE A 70 -18.31 2.50 -26.28
CA ILE A 70 -16.86 2.47 -26.35
C ILE A 70 -16.51 1.06 -26.85
N GLY A 71 -16.33 0.91 -28.16
CA GLY A 71 -15.82 -0.31 -28.79
C GLY A 71 -16.84 -1.28 -29.43
N GLY A 72 -18.09 -0.88 -29.69
CA GLY A 72 -18.99 -1.64 -30.58
C GLY A 72 -19.46 -3.04 -30.11
N VAL A 73 -19.14 -3.48 -28.89
CA VAL A 73 -19.44 -4.82 -28.39
C VAL A 73 -20.02 -4.72 -26.98
N VAL A 74 -21.33 -4.53 -26.89
CA VAL A 74 -22.06 -4.92 -25.69
C VAL A 74 -23.48 -5.30 -26.08
N THR A 75 -23.86 -6.56 -25.88
CA THR A 75 -25.28 -6.93 -25.72
C THR A 75 -25.53 -7.10 -24.24
N SER A 76 -26.63 -6.51 -23.81
CA SER A 76 -26.88 -6.12 -22.44
C SER A 76 -28.02 -6.94 -21.84
N ILE A 77 -28.08 -7.06 -20.52
CA ILE A 77 -29.19 -7.65 -19.78
C ILE A 77 -30.40 -6.69 -19.85
N ASN A 78 -31.37 -6.87 -20.75
CA ASN A 78 -32.49 -5.91 -20.88
C ASN A 78 -32.02 -4.44 -21.04
N GLY A 79 -30.92 -4.18 -21.75
CA GLY A 79 -30.30 -2.86 -21.74
C GLY A 79 -29.16 -2.70 -20.73
N ARG A 80 -28.98 -3.57 -19.73
CA ARG A 80 -27.98 -3.36 -18.66
C ARG A 80 -26.58 -3.93 -18.91
N VAL A 81 -25.55 -3.17 -18.56
CA VAL A 81 -24.11 -3.47 -18.75
C VAL A 81 -23.35 -3.18 -17.46
N ALA A 82 -22.17 -3.77 -17.21
CA ALA A 82 -21.34 -3.30 -16.10
C ALA A 82 -21.09 -1.79 -16.20
N THR A 83 -21.17 -1.11 -15.06
CA THR A 83 -20.84 0.31 -15.02
C THR A 83 -19.39 0.55 -15.47
N THR A 84 -19.13 1.74 -16.01
CA THR A 84 -17.76 2.13 -16.40
C THR A 84 -16.77 2.00 -15.24
N GLU A 85 -17.21 2.30 -14.01
CA GLU A 85 -16.38 2.15 -12.82
C GLU A 85 -16.04 0.67 -12.55
N LEU A 86 -17.01 -0.24 -12.68
CA LEU A 86 -16.80 -1.67 -12.50
C LEU A 86 -15.84 -2.22 -13.57
N TRP A 87 -16.02 -1.80 -14.82
CA TRP A 87 -15.12 -2.15 -15.91
C TRP A 87 -13.68 -1.66 -15.68
N GLN A 88 -13.51 -0.43 -15.18
CA GLN A 88 -12.17 0.10 -14.85
C GLN A 88 -11.49 -0.71 -13.76
N VAL A 89 -12.22 -1.11 -12.72
CA VAL A 89 -11.68 -1.96 -11.65
C VAL A 89 -11.31 -3.35 -12.20
N ALA A 90 -12.18 -3.94 -13.01
CA ALA A 90 -11.93 -5.25 -13.62
C ALA A 90 -10.70 -5.22 -14.54
N LEU A 91 -10.65 -4.27 -15.47
CA LEU A 91 -9.53 -4.09 -16.42
C LEU A 91 -8.22 -3.74 -15.70
N GLY A 92 -8.25 -2.86 -14.71
CA GLY A 92 -7.06 -2.48 -13.93
C GLY A 92 -6.48 -3.67 -13.16
N THR A 93 -7.35 -4.49 -12.56
CA THR A 93 -6.95 -5.74 -11.87
C THR A 93 -6.38 -6.77 -12.84
N ALA A 94 -7.01 -6.89 -14.01
CA ALA A 94 -6.63 -7.82 -15.06
C ALA A 94 -5.25 -7.54 -15.65
N VAL A 95 -4.95 -6.25 -15.91
CA VAL A 95 -3.67 -5.82 -16.49
C VAL A 95 -2.54 -5.81 -15.46
N SER A 96 -2.83 -5.45 -14.21
CA SER A 96 -1.82 -5.44 -13.15
C SER A 96 -1.52 -6.84 -12.60
N GLY A 97 -2.46 -7.78 -12.73
CA GLY A 97 -2.39 -9.09 -12.07
C GLY A 97 -2.51 -9.01 -10.54
N GLN A 98 -2.83 -7.84 -9.98
CA GLN A 98 -2.86 -7.56 -8.55
C GLN A 98 -4.20 -6.93 -8.14
N ILE A 99 -4.59 -7.14 -6.88
CA ILE A 99 -5.77 -6.52 -6.29
C ILE A 99 -5.56 -5.01 -6.19
N ALA A 100 -6.58 -4.22 -6.52
CA ALA A 100 -6.54 -2.76 -6.48
C ALA A 100 -6.18 -2.24 -5.07
N ALA A 101 -5.49 -1.09 -5.01
CA ALA A 101 -5.08 -0.47 -3.76
C ALA A 101 -6.28 -0.05 -2.91
N LEU A 102 -6.34 -0.54 -1.67
CA LEU A 102 -7.40 -0.22 -0.73
C LEU A 102 -7.13 1.10 -0.03
N ALA A 103 -8.16 1.96 0.06
CA ALA A 103 -8.06 3.19 0.84
C ALA A 103 -8.05 2.86 2.34
N MET A 104 -7.02 3.32 3.04
CA MET A 104 -6.79 2.98 4.44
C MET A 104 -6.51 4.20 5.31
N ARG A 105 -7.00 4.17 6.54
CA ARG A 105 -6.75 5.21 7.55
C ARG A 105 -5.44 5.02 8.30
N TYR A 106 -5.06 3.77 8.60
CA TYR A 106 -3.84 3.45 9.33
C TYR A 106 -2.77 2.95 8.36
N ARG A 107 -1.51 3.41 8.55
CA ARG A 107 -0.38 3.02 7.70
C ARG A 107 -0.05 1.53 7.82
N ASN A 108 -0.13 1.00 9.04
CA ASN A 108 0.15 -0.40 9.34
C ASN A 108 -1.05 -0.97 10.10
N MET A 109 -1.73 -1.94 9.52
CA MET A 109 -2.82 -2.65 10.19
C MET A 109 -3.03 -4.05 9.63
N THR A 110 -3.58 -4.94 10.45
CA THR A 110 -3.96 -6.29 10.06
C THR A 110 -5.35 -6.61 10.57
N TYR A 111 -6.14 -7.33 9.76
CA TYR A 111 -7.44 -7.85 10.16
C TYR A 111 -7.84 -9.05 9.30
N GLN A 112 -8.81 -9.81 9.77
CA GLN A 112 -9.44 -10.88 9.02
C GLN A 112 -10.92 -10.52 8.83
N TYR A 113 -11.43 -10.78 7.63
CA TYR A 113 -12.82 -10.50 7.32
C TYR A 113 -13.41 -11.58 6.43
N GLN A 114 -14.61 -12.03 6.79
CA GLN A 114 -15.38 -12.99 6.03
C GLN A 114 -16.57 -12.29 5.37
N PHE A 115 -16.76 -12.50 4.07
CA PHE A 115 -17.89 -11.96 3.32
C PHE A 115 -18.40 -12.94 2.26
N TYR A 116 -19.63 -12.71 1.80
CA TYR A 116 -20.23 -13.47 0.71
C TYR A 116 -20.09 -12.71 -0.60
N GLY A 117 -19.82 -13.43 -1.69
CA GLY A 117 -19.63 -12.84 -3.00
C GLY A 117 -19.66 -13.87 -4.12
N PRO A 118 -19.67 -13.41 -5.38
CA PRO A 118 -19.59 -14.31 -6.53
C PRO A 118 -18.22 -14.99 -6.54
N VAL A 119 -18.19 -16.28 -6.87
CA VAL A 119 -16.96 -17.04 -7.13
C VAL A 119 -17.08 -17.71 -8.48
N LEU A 120 -15.94 -17.84 -9.16
CA LEU A 120 -15.86 -18.57 -10.43
C LEU A 120 -15.27 -19.95 -10.16
N LYS A 121 -15.90 -20.98 -10.73
CA LYS A 121 -15.37 -22.35 -10.70
C LYS A 121 -15.18 -22.83 -12.12
N CYS A 122 -13.96 -23.20 -12.45
CA CYS A 122 -13.57 -23.61 -13.79
C CYS A 122 -13.27 -25.12 -13.83
N VAL A 123 -13.58 -25.75 -14.96
CA VAL A 123 -13.34 -27.17 -15.22
C VAL A 123 -12.89 -27.37 -16.68
N THR A 124 -12.10 -28.42 -16.93
CA THR A 124 -11.69 -28.76 -18.30
C THR A 124 -12.73 -29.64 -18.98
N VAL A 125 -13.17 -29.21 -20.16
CA VAL A 125 -14.10 -29.91 -21.03
C VAL A 125 -13.34 -30.51 -22.21
N LYS A 126 -13.40 -31.84 -22.33
CA LYS A 126 -12.71 -32.60 -23.39
C LYS A 126 -13.54 -32.78 -24.65
N ASN A 127 -14.87 -32.73 -24.57
CA ASN A 127 -15.76 -32.97 -25.70
C ASN A 127 -16.47 -31.68 -26.13
N VAL A 128 -15.76 -30.90 -26.96
CA VAL A 128 -16.25 -29.64 -27.54
C VAL A 128 -17.07 -29.84 -28.82
N THR A 129 -17.70 -30.99 -29.02
CA THR A 129 -18.53 -31.25 -30.23
C THR A 129 -19.67 -30.26 -30.38
N LYS A 130 -20.37 -29.92 -29.29
CA LYS A 130 -21.44 -28.91 -29.30
C LYS A 130 -20.92 -27.56 -29.79
N LEU A 131 -19.77 -27.15 -29.26
CA LEU A 131 -19.07 -25.92 -29.64
C LEU A 131 -18.62 -25.93 -31.10
N LYS A 132 -17.98 -27.02 -31.55
CA LYS A 132 -17.55 -27.19 -32.94
C LYS A 132 -18.73 -27.05 -33.89
N ASN A 133 -19.86 -27.69 -33.57
CA ASN A 133 -21.06 -27.61 -34.39
C ASN A 133 -21.62 -26.19 -34.42
N THR A 134 -21.67 -25.50 -33.28
CA THR A 134 -22.11 -24.10 -33.23
C THR A 134 -21.21 -23.20 -34.07
N LEU A 135 -19.88 -23.26 -33.89
CA LEU A 135 -18.93 -22.44 -34.68
C LEU A 135 -18.98 -22.79 -36.18
N ASN A 136 -19.05 -24.07 -36.54
CA ASN A 136 -19.15 -24.48 -37.93
C ASN A 136 -20.43 -23.95 -38.59
N ASN A 137 -21.56 -24.00 -37.89
CA ASN A 137 -22.83 -23.49 -38.39
C ASN A 137 -22.80 -21.97 -38.54
N THR A 138 -22.22 -21.26 -37.58
CA THR A 138 -22.09 -19.79 -37.60
C THR A 138 -21.19 -19.28 -38.70
N PHE A 139 -20.04 -19.92 -38.91
CA PHE A 139 -19.06 -19.50 -39.91
C PHE A 139 -19.22 -20.23 -41.24
N GLN A 140 -20.29 -21.01 -41.42
CA GLN A 140 -20.54 -21.82 -42.63
C GLN A 140 -19.34 -22.68 -43.04
N GLY A 141 -18.52 -23.12 -42.08
CA GLY A 141 -17.30 -23.89 -42.33
C GLY A 141 -16.08 -23.08 -42.83
N ASN A 142 -16.16 -21.76 -42.96
CA ASN A 142 -15.08 -20.89 -43.46
C ASN A 142 -14.12 -20.37 -42.37
N LEU A 143 -14.16 -20.94 -41.15
CA LEU A 143 -13.26 -20.56 -40.07
C LEU A 143 -11.90 -21.25 -40.21
N THR A 144 -10.93 -20.54 -40.79
CA THR A 144 -9.64 -21.12 -41.22
C THR A 144 -8.61 -21.28 -40.11
N SER A 145 -8.62 -20.42 -39.09
CA SER A 145 -7.79 -20.56 -37.88
C SER A 145 -8.30 -19.64 -36.76
N ALA A 146 -8.23 -20.11 -35.51
CA ALA A 146 -8.48 -19.27 -34.33
C ALA A 146 -7.56 -19.72 -33.19
N ASN A 147 -6.59 -18.89 -32.82
CA ASN A 147 -5.66 -19.21 -31.73
C ASN A 147 -6.34 -19.14 -30.36
N TYR A 148 -7.36 -18.31 -30.21
CA TYR A 148 -8.13 -18.14 -28.98
C TYR A 148 -9.59 -17.89 -29.34
N THR A 149 -10.49 -18.59 -28.66
CA THR A 149 -11.94 -18.42 -28.79
C THR A 149 -12.55 -18.45 -27.41
N SER A 150 -13.49 -17.54 -27.14
CA SER A 150 -14.30 -17.60 -25.93
C SER A 150 -15.72 -17.12 -26.22
N TRP A 151 -16.68 -17.66 -25.47
CA TRP A 151 -18.11 -17.39 -25.65
C TRP A 151 -18.87 -17.75 -24.38
N VAL A 152 -20.05 -17.19 -24.21
CA VAL A 152 -20.95 -17.48 -23.09
C VAL A 152 -21.96 -18.57 -23.46
N ALA A 153 -22.45 -19.34 -22.47
CA ALA A 153 -23.51 -20.30 -22.75
C ALA A 153 -24.78 -19.56 -23.20
N GLY A 154 -25.51 -20.13 -24.17
CA GLY A 154 -26.78 -19.59 -24.61
C GLY A 154 -26.73 -18.48 -25.65
N SER A 155 -25.57 -17.88 -25.94
CA SER A 155 -25.44 -17.00 -27.10
C SER A 155 -25.71 -17.83 -28.37
N GLY A 156 -26.92 -17.70 -28.91
CA GLY A 156 -27.20 -18.17 -30.25
C GLY A 156 -26.24 -17.42 -31.15
N LEU A 157 -25.16 -18.06 -31.62
CA LEU A 157 -24.36 -17.55 -32.72
C LEU A 157 -25.15 -17.61 -34.06
N VAL A 158 -26.47 -17.45 -33.97
CA VAL A 158 -27.47 -17.55 -35.03
C VAL A 158 -28.03 -16.15 -35.22
N SER A 159 -27.21 -15.28 -35.81
CA SER A 159 -27.69 -14.04 -36.40
C SER A 159 -27.43 -14.15 -37.90
N GLU A 160 -28.48 -14.03 -38.71
CA GLU A 160 -28.45 -13.99 -40.17
C GLU A 160 -27.70 -12.76 -40.74
N ASN A 161 -27.13 -11.93 -39.86
CA ASN A 161 -26.40 -10.71 -40.19
C ASN A 161 -24.89 -10.91 -39.92
N PRO A 162 -23.97 -10.60 -40.87
CA PRO A 162 -22.51 -10.79 -40.72
C PRO A 162 -21.83 -9.93 -39.63
N GLN A 163 -22.61 -9.22 -38.82
CA GLN A 163 -22.16 -8.47 -37.64
C GLN A 163 -22.57 -9.22 -36.36
N ILE A 164 -21.88 -10.32 -36.04
CA ILE A 164 -22.20 -11.14 -34.85
C ILE A 164 -21.76 -10.39 -33.61
N ARG A 165 -22.65 -9.65 -32.94
CA ARG A 165 -22.36 -9.03 -31.64
C ARG A 165 -22.27 -10.13 -30.58
N PRO A 166 -21.10 -10.45 -30.00
CA PRO A 166 -20.99 -11.50 -29.02
C PRO A 166 -21.65 -11.05 -27.72
N GLU A 167 -22.45 -11.94 -27.15
CA GLU A 167 -22.94 -11.77 -25.78
C GLU A 167 -21.79 -11.94 -24.80
N THR A 168 -21.65 -10.97 -23.90
CA THR A 168 -20.67 -11.02 -22.80
C THR A 168 -21.26 -11.65 -21.54
N LEU A 169 -22.52 -12.08 -21.55
CA LEU A 169 -23.15 -12.71 -20.40
C LEU A 169 -24.08 -13.85 -20.79
N ASP A 170 -23.99 -14.98 -20.08
CA ASP A 170 -24.89 -16.11 -20.22
C ASP A 170 -26.23 -15.84 -19.53
N GLN A 171 -27.26 -15.62 -20.32
CA GLN A 171 -28.63 -15.31 -19.86
C GLN A 171 -29.58 -16.51 -19.97
N PHE A 172 -29.09 -17.68 -20.37
CA PHE A 172 -29.93 -18.83 -20.68
C PHE A 172 -29.72 -19.97 -19.69
N SER A 173 -28.55 -20.07 -19.07
CA SER A 173 -28.30 -21.06 -18.03
C SER A 173 -29.15 -20.79 -16.80
N ASP A 174 -29.77 -21.87 -16.32
CA ASP A 174 -30.63 -21.88 -15.14
C ASP A 174 -29.83 -21.96 -13.83
N GLU A 175 -30.53 -21.95 -12.70
CA GLU A 175 -29.90 -22.05 -11.37
C GLU A 175 -29.20 -23.39 -11.11
N SER A 176 -29.54 -24.44 -11.86
CA SER A 176 -28.91 -25.76 -11.70
C SER A 176 -27.57 -25.83 -12.42
N THR A 177 -27.42 -25.06 -13.50
CA THR A 177 -26.24 -25.04 -14.34
C THR A 177 -25.31 -23.90 -13.96
N GLY A 178 -25.82 -22.71 -13.71
CA GLY A 178 -25.05 -21.51 -13.43
C GLY A 178 -24.55 -20.83 -14.69
N ALA A 179 -24.53 -19.49 -14.69
CA ALA A 179 -24.05 -18.69 -15.81
C ALA A 179 -22.57 -18.97 -16.07
N GLY A 180 -22.21 -19.22 -17.32
CA GLY A 180 -20.86 -19.67 -17.64
C GLY A 180 -20.27 -19.09 -18.91
N ILE A 181 -18.94 -19.04 -18.92
CA ILE A 181 -18.11 -18.73 -20.08
C ILE A 181 -17.26 -19.95 -20.42
N TYR A 182 -17.06 -20.17 -21.70
CA TYR A 182 -16.18 -21.20 -22.22
C TYR A 182 -15.04 -20.55 -22.98
N ILE A 183 -13.86 -21.14 -22.86
CA ILE A 183 -12.62 -20.65 -23.45
C ILE A 183 -11.90 -21.83 -24.06
N ALA A 184 -11.50 -21.71 -25.33
CA ALA A 184 -10.71 -22.70 -26.01
C ALA A 184 -9.53 -22.03 -26.72
N ARG A 185 -8.34 -22.62 -26.57
CA ARG A 185 -7.12 -22.17 -27.25
C ARG A 185 -6.73 -23.18 -28.31
N GLY A 186 -6.60 -22.72 -29.55
CA GLY A 186 -6.13 -23.53 -30.67
C GLY A 186 -4.65 -23.83 -30.51
N GLY A 187 -4.30 -25.11 -30.36
CA GLY A 187 -2.91 -25.56 -30.37
C GLY A 187 -2.38 -25.64 -31.80
N GLY A 188 -1.98 -24.52 -32.38
CA GLY A 188 -1.44 -24.49 -33.73
C GLY A 188 -0.49 -23.31 -33.95
N SER A 189 0.81 -23.60 -34.04
CA SER A 189 1.79 -22.70 -34.64
C SER A 189 1.76 -22.92 -36.16
N GLY A 190 1.34 -21.93 -36.94
CA GLY A 190 1.63 -21.93 -38.37
C GLY A 190 0.57 -21.27 -39.24
N TYR A 191 1.05 -20.65 -40.32
CA TYR A 191 0.29 -20.15 -41.47
C TYR A 191 -0.48 -21.24 -42.26
N ASP A 192 -0.57 -22.46 -41.73
CA ASP A 192 -1.30 -23.57 -42.34
C ASP A 192 -2.63 -23.75 -41.61
N GLY A 193 -3.73 -23.64 -42.35
CA GLY A 193 -5.12 -23.64 -41.86
C GLY A 193 -5.56 -24.88 -41.08
N ALA A 194 -5.04 -25.04 -39.86
CA ALA A 194 -5.52 -26.00 -38.89
C ALA A 194 -6.91 -25.58 -38.38
N PRO A 195 -7.87 -26.53 -38.30
CA PRO A 195 -9.26 -26.20 -37.96
C PRO A 195 -9.35 -25.53 -36.59
N ALA A 196 -10.17 -24.48 -36.53
CA ALA A 196 -10.34 -23.59 -35.37
C ALA A 196 -10.63 -24.29 -34.04
N LEU A 197 -11.16 -25.53 -34.05
CA LEU A 197 -11.16 -26.46 -32.94
C LEU A 197 -11.16 -27.92 -33.45
N SER A 198 -10.20 -28.71 -33.00
CA SER A 198 -10.20 -30.17 -33.20
C SER A 198 -11.07 -30.85 -32.14
N SER A 199 -11.52 -32.09 -32.39
CA SER A 199 -12.23 -32.89 -31.36
C SER A 199 -11.40 -33.14 -30.10
N ASN A 200 -10.08 -32.93 -30.18
CA ASN A 200 -9.13 -33.10 -29.09
C ASN A 200 -8.71 -31.75 -28.47
N THR A 201 -9.32 -30.63 -28.87
CA THR A 201 -9.03 -29.33 -28.27
C THR A 201 -9.64 -29.29 -26.88
N ASN A 202 -8.81 -29.15 -25.86
CA ASN A 202 -9.27 -28.93 -24.50
C ASN A 202 -9.88 -27.52 -24.41
N ALA A 203 -11.11 -27.43 -23.91
CA ALA A 203 -11.71 -26.16 -23.52
C ALA A 203 -11.80 -26.07 -22.00
N THR A 204 -11.83 -24.85 -21.49
CA THR A 204 -12.08 -24.54 -20.09
C THR A 204 -13.47 -23.93 -19.99
N GLU A 205 -14.33 -24.52 -19.17
CA GLU A 205 -15.65 -24.00 -18.83
C GLU A 205 -15.57 -23.41 -17.43
N CYS A 206 -16.01 -22.17 -17.28
CA CYS A 206 -16.03 -21.46 -16.00
C CYS A 206 -17.46 -21.04 -15.69
N ARG A 207 -17.97 -21.46 -14.53
CA ARG A 207 -19.33 -21.15 -14.09
C ARG A 207 -19.33 -20.30 -12.83
N LEU A 208 -20.35 -19.46 -12.74
CA LEU A 208 -20.60 -18.58 -11.62
C LEU A 208 -21.29 -19.35 -10.49
N HIS A 209 -20.77 -19.19 -9.28
CA HIS A 209 -21.29 -19.79 -8.06
C HIS A 209 -21.41 -18.73 -6.97
N ASN A 210 -22.28 -18.99 -6.00
CA ASN A 210 -22.23 -18.29 -4.73
C ASN A 210 -20.98 -18.75 -3.96
N GLY A 211 -20.36 -17.87 -3.17
CA GLY A 211 -19.21 -18.26 -2.36
C GLY A 211 -19.03 -17.43 -1.10
N SER A 212 -18.28 -17.98 -0.15
CA SER A 212 -17.83 -17.27 1.05
C SER A 212 -16.32 -17.14 1.02
N TYR A 213 -15.85 -15.90 1.12
CA TYR A 213 -14.44 -15.55 1.19
C TYR A 213 -14.06 -15.32 2.64
N ASN A 214 -12.99 -15.96 3.12
CA ASN A 214 -12.31 -15.60 4.35
C ASN A 214 -10.93 -15.07 4.01
N VAL A 215 -10.69 -13.78 4.25
CA VAL A 215 -9.49 -13.08 3.77
C VAL A 215 -8.74 -12.44 4.93
N ALA A 216 -7.43 -12.67 4.99
CA ALA A 216 -6.52 -11.96 5.86
C ALA A 216 -5.91 -10.78 5.10
N PHE A 217 -6.18 -9.59 5.64
CA PHE A 217 -5.67 -8.32 5.13
C PHE A 217 -4.47 -7.90 5.96
N GLN A 218 -3.33 -7.71 5.30
CA GLN A 218 -2.10 -7.24 5.92
C GLN A 218 -1.59 -6.01 5.19
N PHE A 219 -1.53 -4.90 5.92
CA PHE A 219 -1.11 -3.63 5.37
C PHE A 219 0.13 -3.16 6.11
N ARG A 220 1.19 -2.93 5.35
CA ARG A 220 2.47 -2.40 5.84
C ARG A 220 2.95 -1.38 4.83
N TYR A 221 2.70 -0.10 5.11
CA TYR A 221 3.02 0.97 4.16
C TYR A 221 4.43 0.83 3.56
N PRO A 222 4.60 0.87 2.22
CA PRO A 222 3.58 1.10 1.18
C PRO A 222 2.89 -0.17 0.64
N GLU A 223 3.27 -1.35 1.13
CA GLU A 223 2.81 -2.64 0.65
C GLU A 223 1.43 -3.02 1.22
N GLN A 224 0.61 -3.61 0.36
CA GLN A 224 -0.61 -4.30 0.75
C GLN A 224 -0.49 -5.77 0.37
N ASN A 225 -0.85 -6.67 1.27
CA ASN A 225 -0.88 -8.09 1.02
C ASN A 225 -2.22 -8.67 1.50
N LEU A 226 -2.97 -9.25 0.57
CA LEU A 226 -4.26 -9.85 0.82
C LEU A 226 -4.16 -11.33 0.53
N THR A 227 -4.49 -12.14 1.51
CA THR A 227 -4.39 -13.60 1.41
C THR A 227 -5.75 -14.22 1.69
N VAL A 228 -6.29 -14.93 0.71
CA VAL A 228 -7.52 -15.69 0.89
C VAL A 228 -7.17 -16.95 1.67
N LEU A 229 -7.65 -17.03 2.91
CA LEU A 229 -7.40 -18.14 3.83
C LEU A 229 -8.27 -19.34 3.51
N ASN A 230 -9.55 -19.07 3.23
CA ASN A 230 -10.51 -20.09 2.82
C ASN A 230 -11.49 -19.52 1.78
N LEU A 231 -11.90 -20.37 0.84
CA LEU A 231 -12.89 -20.07 -0.17
C LEU A 231 -13.89 -21.23 -0.27
N ASP A 232 -15.09 -21.01 0.24
CA ASP A 232 -16.14 -22.02 0.21
C ASP A 232 -17.04 -21.80 -1.02
N TYR A 233 -17.09 -22.81 -1.90
CA TYR A 233 -17.95 -22.80 -3.08
C TYR A 233 -19.38 -23.24 -2.71
N GLY A 234 -20.33 -22.35 -2.94
CA GLY A 234 -21.76 -22.61 -2.81
C GLY A 234 -22.42 -23.07 -4.11
N ALA A 235 -23.75 -22.94 -4.15
CA ALA A 235 -24.57 -23.34 -5.29
C ALA A 235 -24.25 -22.52 -6.56
N PRO A 236 -24.39 -23.12 -7.76
CA PRO A 236 -24.30 -22.39 -9.02
C PRO A 236 -25.37 -21.28 -9.09
N ILE A 237 -25.05 -20.19 -9.80
CA ILE A 237 -25.95 -19.04 -9.96
C ILE A 237 -26.28 -18.85 -11.42
N GLY A 238 -27.53 -19.13 -11.79
CA GLY A 238 -28.07 -18.79 -13.09
C GLY A 238 -28.41 -17.30 -13.17
N LEU A 239 -28.21 -16.71 -14.35
CA LEU A 239 -28.48 -15.30 -14.63
C LEU A 239 -29.59 -15.17 -15.69
N SER A 240 -30.58 -16.06 -15.63
CA SER A 240 -31.71 -16.01 -16.56
C SER A 240 -32.55 -14.76 -16.34
N GLN A 241 -33.17 -14.26 -17.41
CA GLN A 241 -33.95 -13.02 -17.41
C GLN A 241 -35.02 -12.98 -16.29
N GLU A 242 -35.72 -14.09 -16.06
CA GLU A 242 -36.73 -14.19 -14.99
C GLU A 242 -36.14 -14.10 -13.57
N THR A 243 -34.90 -14.52 -13.39
CA THR A 243 -34.25 -14.57 -12.07
C THR A 243 -33.63 -13.25 -11.65
N LEU A 244 -33.13 -12.47 -12.60
CA LEU A 244 -32.54 -11.14 -12.37
C LEU A 244 -33.59 -10.15 -11.86
N TYR A 245 -34.76 -10.10 -12.50
CA TYR A 245 -35.84 -9.15 -12.17
C TYR A 245 -36.39 -9.32 -10.73
N LYS A 246 -36.13 -10.47 -10.10
CA LYS A 246 -36.65 -10.80 -8.77
C LYS A 246 -35.61 -10.70 -7.66
N ASN A 247 -34.32 -10.59 -7.98
CA ASN A 247 -33.24 -10.73 -7.00
C ASN A 247 -32.12 -9.71 -7.21
N LEU A 248 -32.14 -8.63 -6.42
CA LEU A 248 -31.13 -7.56 -6.44
C LEU A 248 -29.67 -8.06 -6.31
N PRO A 249 -29.32 -9.04 -5.44
CA PRO A 249 -27.95 -9.56 -5.37
C PRO A 249 -27.44 -10.14 -6.69
N ARG A 250 -28.35 -10.72 -7.48
CA ARG A 250 -27.99 -11.36 -8.74
C ARG A 250 -27.69 -10.36 -9.85
N GLU A 251 -28.29 -9.16 -9.80
CA GLU A 251 -27.93 -8.09 -10.73
C GLU A 251 -26.49 -7.62 -10.52
N ALA A 252 -26.05 -7.49 -9.26
CA ALA A 252 -24.66 -7.15 -8.97
C ALA A 252 -23.69 -8.25 -9.43
N TYR A 253 -24.06 -9.52 -9.21
CA TYR A 253 -23.25 -10.67 -9.67
C TYR A 253 -23.16 -10.71 -11.19
N ALA A 254 -24.26 -10.39 -11.88
CA ALA A 254 -24.29 -10.29 -13.33
C ALA A 254 -23.41 -9.14 -13.84
N GLY A 255 -23.42 -7.98 -13.19
CA GLY A 255 -22.49 -6.88 -13.53
C GLY A 255 -21.02 -7.28 -13.37
N ILE A 256 -20.67 -7.97 -12.29
CA ILE A 256 -19.30 -8.46 -12.06
C ILE A 256 -18.90 -9.51 -13.10
N MET A 257 -19.79 -10.44 -13.41
CA MET A 257 -19.58 -11.48 -14.42
C MET A 257 -19.48 -10.88 -15.83
N GLU A 258 -20.31 -9.89 -16.17
CA GLU A 258 -20.24 -9.17 -17.44
C GLU A 258 -18.91 -8.44 -17.60
N ALA A 259 -18.47 -7.71 -16.57
CA ALA A 259 -17.16 -7.03 -16.60
C ALA A 259 -16.00 -8.03 -16.78
N PHE A 260 -16.08 -9.19 -16.15
CA PHE A 260 -15.10 -10.26 -16.33
C PHE A 260 -15.13 -10.84 -17.75
N CYS A 261 -16.32 -11.22 -18.24
CA CYS A 261 -16.48 -11.80 -19.56
C CYS A 261 -16.15 -10.81 -20.68
N ARG A 262 -16.37 -9.50 -20.49
CA ARG A 262 -15.97 -8.44 -21.42
C ARG A 262 -14.45 -8.33 -21.60
N LEU A 263 -13.64 -8.82 -20.65
CA LEU A 263 -12.18 -8.94 -20.83
C LEU A 263 -11.81 -10.08 -21.80
N LEU A 264 -12.64 -11.12 -21.84
CA LEU A 264 -12.32 -12.40 -22.47
C LEU A 264 -12.98 -12.56 -23.84
N VAL A 265 -14.25 -12.17 -23.94
CA VAL A 265 -15.09 -12.28 -25.13
C VAL A 265 -14.77 -11.14 -26.08
N GLY A 266 -14.37 -11.49 -27.30
CA GLY A 266 -14.06 -10.54 -28.37
C GLY A 266 -15.05 -10.68 -29.54
N TYR A 267 -15.01 -9.72 -30.45
CA TYR A 267 -15.84 -9.72 -31.66
C TYR A 267 -15.08 -10.27 -32.86
N ILE A 268 -15.83 -10.90 -33.77
CA ILE A 268 -15.30 -11.37 -35.06
C ILE A 268 -16.05 -10.59 -36.14
N SER A 269 -15.33 -9.76 -36.89
CA SER A 269 -15.82 -9.18 -38.14
C SER A 269 -15.49 -10.08 -39.31
N GLY A 270 -16.32 -10.03 -40.34
CA GLY A 270 -15.96 -10.58 -41.64
C GLY A 270 -16.38 -9.72 -42.82
N PRO A 271 -16.04 -10.20 -44.02
CA PRO A 271 -16.37 -9.50 -45.24
C PRO A 271 -17.89 -9.46 -45.46
N PRO A 272 -18.40 -8.44 -46.19
CA PRO A 272 -19.83 -8.31 -46.49
C PRO A 272 -20.41 -9.49 -47.28
N ASP A 273 -19.56 -10.20 -48.04
CA ASP A 273 -19.93 -11.36 -48.83
C ASP A 273 -19.07 -12.59 -48.43
N PRO A 274 -19.66 -13.56 -47.72
CA PRO A 274 -18.96 -14.77 -47.26
C PRO A 274 -18.62 -15.76 -48.39
N SER A 275 -19.11 -15.53 -49.62
CA SER A 275 -18.92 -16.43 -50.76
C SER A 275 -17.69 -16.12 -51.62
N THR A 276 -17.21 -14.88 -51.59
CA THR A 276 -16.12 -14.40 -52.48
C THR A 276 -14.82 -14.07 -51.75
N THR A 277 -14.85 -13.90 -50.43
CA THR A 277 -13.66 -13.63 -49.61
C THR A 277 -13.67 -14.49 -48.34
N PRO A 278 -12.58 -15.18 -47.99
CA PRO A 278 -12.50 -15.92 -46.74
C PRO A 278 -12.61 -14.94 -45.57
N TRP A 279 -13.30 -15.36 -44.50
CA TRP A 279 -13.37 -14.59 -43.26
C TRP A 279 -11.96 -14.41 -42.70
N THR A 280 -11.34 -13.26 -42.94
CA THR A 280 -10.13 -12.88 -42.22
C THR A 280 -10.56 -12.49 -40.82
N GLN A 281 -10.35 -13.39 -39.85
CA GLN A 281 -10.54 -13.07 -38.45
C GLN A 281 -9.59 -11.94 -38.06
N GLN A 282 -10.14 -10.75 -37.97
CA GLN A 282 -9.60 -9.75 -37.09
C GLN A 282 -10.25 -9.98 -35.73
N THR A 283 -9.70 -10.93 -34.95
CA THR A 283 -9.98 -11.03 -33.52
C THR A 283 -9.33 -9.83 -32.85
N PHE A 284 -9.83 -8.64 -33.14
CA PHE A 284 -9.45 -7.44 -32.42
C PHE A 284 -10.23 -7.44 -31.11
N PHE A 285 -9.54 -7.14 -30.02
CA PHE A 285 -10.10 -6.88 -28.69
C PHE A 285 -10.52 -8.10 -27.85
N THR A 286 -9.66 -9.11 -27.71
CA THR A 286 -9.66 -9.85 -26.43
C THR A 286 -8.52 -9.28 -25.59
N SER A 287 -8.77 -9.00 -24.31
CA SER A 287 -7.70 -8.64 -23.38
C SER A 287 -6.83 -9.85 -23.02
N ALA A 288 -7.11 -11.05 -23.55
CA ALA A 288 -6.42 -12.30 -23.23
C ALA A 288 -4.88 -12.20 -23.27
N ASN A 289 -4.32 -11.43 -24.20
CA ASN A 289 -2.86 -11.23 -24.31
C ASN A 289 -2.28 -10.27 -23.26
N ILE A 290 -3.10 -9.41 -22.65
CA ILE A 290 -2.70 -8.50 -21.56
C ILE A 290 -3.12 -9.02 -20.18
N LEU A 291 -3.86 -10.14 -20.11
CA LEU A 291 -4.18 -10.83 -18.87
C LEU A 291 -2.96 -11.58 -18.35
N HIS A 292 -2.69 -11.48 -17.04
CA HIS A 292 -1.64 -12.24 -16.37
C HIS A 292 -2.06 -13.71 -16.11
N ILE A 293 -2.39 -14.44 -17.18
CA ILE A 293 -2.83 -15.85 -17.15
C ILE A 293 -1.86 -16.69 -18.00
N ASP A 294 -1.41 -17.82 -17.45
CA ASP A 294 -0.64 -18.80 -18.23
C ASP A 294 -1.59 -19.69 -19.05
N TRP A 295 -1.64 -19.40 -20.35
CA TRP A 295 -2.48 -20.09 -21.33
C TRP A 295 -1.87 -21.38 -21.89
N SER A 296 -0.68 -21.80 -21.43
CA SER A 296 0.03 -22.98 -21.96
C SER A 296 -0.63 -24.30 -21.58
N GLU A 297 -1.22 -24.36 -20.40
CA GLU A 297 -1.81 -25.56 -19.81
C GLU A 297 -3.25 -25.28 -19.35
N ALA A 298 -4.14 -26.26 -19.56
CA ALA A 298 -5.54 -26.13 -19.18
C ALA A 298 -5.72 -25.89 -17.67
N GLU A 299 -4.90 -26.52 -16.83
CA GLU A 299 -4.96 -26.38 -15.36
C GLU A 299 -4.52 -25.00 -14.88
N LYS A 300 -3.48 -24.43 -15.50
CA LYS A 300 -3.01 -23.08 -15.20
C LYS A 300 -3.99 -22.02 -15.73
N THR A 301 -4.60 -22.28 -16.88
CA THR A 301 -5.69 -21.44 -17.40
C THR A 301 -6.87 -21.42 -16.44
N ARG A 302 -7.29 -22.61 -15.97
CA ARG A 302 -8.37 -22.78 -14.98
C ARG A 302 -8.10 -21.97 -13.72
N THR A 303 -6.94 -22.19 -13.10
CA THR A 303 -6.54 -21.51 -11.86
C THR A 303 -6.38 -20.00 -12.06
N GLY A 304 -5.79 -19.57 -13.19
CA GLY A 304 -5.60 -18.16 -13.51
C GLY A 304 -6.91 -17.41 -13.71
N LEU A 305 -7.92 -18.03 -14.32
CA LEU A 305 -9.25 -17.45 -14.49
C LEU A 305 -10.00 -17.32 -13.16
N GLU A 306 -9.94 -18.36 -12.31
CA GLU A 306 -10.52 -18.33 -10.96
C GLU A 306 -9.86 -17.23 -10.12
N GLN A 307 -8.53 -17.15 -10.14
CA GLN A 307 -7.76 -16.15 -9.42
C GLN A 307 -8.03 -14.73 -9.95
N LEU A 308 -8.16 -14.55 -11.27
CA LEU A 308 -8.50 -13.26 -11.85
C LEU A 308 -9.88 -12.80 -11.37
N PHE A 309 -10.89 -13.67 -11.43
CA PHE A 309 -12.24 -13.34 -10.96
C PHE A 309 -12.27 -13.02 -9.46
N GLN A 310 -11.54 -13.81 -8.65
CA GLN A 310 -11.34 -13.54 -7.22
C GLN A 310 -10.69 -12.17 -6.99
N ASN A 311 -9.63 -11.84 -7.72
CA ASN A 311 -8.94 -10.56 -7.58
C ASN A 311 -9.86 -9.40 -7.97
N ILE A 312 -10.65 -9.54 -9.04
CA ILE A 312 -11.63 -8.52 -9.44
C ILE A 312 -12.64 -8.29 -8.32
N THR A 313 -13.17 -9.38 -7.75
CA THR A 313 -14.14 -9.33 -6.64
C THR A 313 -13.55 -8.64 -5.39
N LEU A 314 -12.29 -8.93 -5.05
CA LEU A 314 -11.59 -8.27 -3.94
C LEU A 314 -11.27 -6.80 -4.25
N SER A 315 -10.93 -6.48 -5.49
CA SER A 315 -10.65 -5.10 -5.94
C SER A 315 -11.88 -4.19 -5.83
N LEU A 316 -13.09 -4.73 -5.77
CA LEU A 316 -14.31 -3.93 -5.54
C LEU A 316 -14.24 -3.15 -4.21
N LEU A 317 -13.57 -3.71 -3.19
CA LEU A 317 -13.37 -3.06 -1.90
C LEU A 317 -12.56 -1.75 -1.99
N SER A 318 -11.85 -1.51 -3.11
CA SER A 318 -11.07 -0.29 -3.33
C SER A 318 -11.91 0.94 -3.67
N ARG A 319 -13.17 0.78 -4.09
CA ARG A 319 -14.03 1.88 -4.51
C ARG A 319 -15.21 2.05 -3.57
N SER A 320 -15.51 3.31 -3.23
CA SER A 320 -16.62 3.68 -2.35
C SER A 320 -17.99 3.30 -2.90
N SER A 321 -18.15 3.21 -4.23
CA SER A 321 -19.41 2.87 -4.90
C SER A 321 -19.86 1.42 -4.68
N PHE A 322 -18.92 0.51 -4.38
CA PHE A 322 -19.20 -0.93 -4.23
C PHE A 322 -19.23 -1.42 -2.78
N ILE A 323 -18.92 -0.55 -1.81
CA ILE A 323 -18.84 -0.90 -0.39
C ILE A 323 -20.02 -0.31 0.38
N LYS A 324 -20.33 -0.89 1.55
CA LYS A 324 -21.33 -0.38 2.48
C LYS A 324 -21.01 1.06 2.88
N ASN A 325 -22.06 1.85 3.10
CA ASN A 325 -21.89 3.18 3.68
C ASN A 325 -21.34 3.07 5.11
N SER A 326 -20.60 4.08 5.57
CA SER A 326 -20.06 4.18 6.92
C SER A 326 -21.11 4.03 8.04
N THR A 327 -22.39 4.29 7.76
CA THR A 327 -23.47 4.08 8.75
C THR A 327 -23.96 2.63 8.83
N GLU A 328 -23.72 1.82 7.78
CA GLU A 328 -24.18 0.43 7.67
C GLU A 328 -23.03 -0.59 7.82
N ALA A 329 -21.77 -0.14 7.71
CA ALA A 329 -20.60 -0.99 7.86
C ALA A 329 -20.43 -1.43 9.32
N ASP A 330 -20.21 -2.72 9.51
CA ASP A 330 -20.04 -3.32 10.83
C ASP A 330 -18.67 -2.93 11.43
N PHE A 331 -18.60 -2.78 12.76
CA PHE A 331 -17.32 -2.57 13.44
C PHE A 331 -16.60 -3.90 13.64
N ILE A 332 -15.39 -4.02 13.11
CA ILE A 332 -14.58 -5.23 13.20
C ILE A 332 -13.31 -4.89 13.99
N PRO A 333 -12.86 -5.77 14.91
CA PRO A 333 -11.60 -5.57 15.62
C PRO A 333 -10.44 -5.65 14.64
N ILE A 334 -9.72 -4.53 14.47
CA ILE A 334 -8.48 -4.48 13.70
C ILE A 334 -7.29 -4.37 14.63
N THR A 335 -6.16 -4.92 14.20
CA THR A 335 -4.87 -4.72 14.85
C THR A 335 -4.13 -3.60 14.14
N ALA A 336 -4.04 -2.42 14.75
CA ALA A 336 -3.30 -1.28 14.20
C ALA A 336 -1.93 -1.16 14.87
N PHE A 337 -0.93 -0.76 14.10
CA PHE A 337 0.42 -0.49 14.59
C PHE A 337 0.70 1.01 14.53
N SER A 338 1.17 1.57 15.64
CA SER A 338 1.57 2.96 15.74
C SER A 338 2.92 3.08 16.40
N PHE A 339 3.72 4.03 15.94
CA PHE A 339 4.99 4.37 16.56
C PHE A 339 4.76 5.46 17.59
N VAL A 340 5.12 5.17 18.84
CA VAL A 340 5.12 6.15 19.92
C VAL A 340 6.55 6.52 20.28
N ASN A 341 6.76 7.81 20.55
CA ASN A 341 8.03 8.30 21.07
C ASN A 341 8.17 7.85 22.51
N VAL A 342 9.10 6.93 22.77
CA VAL A 342 9.47 6.51 24.12
C VAL A 342 10.81 7.14 24.45
N TYR A 343 10.81 8.00 25.46
CA TYR A 343 12.03 8.57 26.01
C TYR A 343 12.78 7.49 26.79
N ARG A 344 13.97 7.11 26.30
CA ARG A 344 14.83 6.15 27.02
C ARG A 344 15.80 6.92 27.88
N TYR A 345 15.94 6.50 29.13
CA TYR A 345 16.92 7.04 30.05
C TYR A 345 18.31 6.49 29.71
N ASP A 346 19.23 7.36 29.28
CA ASP A 346 20.64 7.01 29.08
C ASP A 346 21.44 7.35 30.35
N HIS A 347 21.67 6.32 31.16
CA HIS A 347 22.44 6.43 32.39
C HIS A 347 23.92 6.74 32.13
N ILE A 348 24.49 6.27 31.02
CA ILE A 348 25.92 6.43 30.73
C ILE A 348 26.23 7.90 30.40
N GLY A 349 25.40 8.53 29.54
CA GLY A 349 25.52 9.95 29.23
C GLY A 349 25.40 10.84 30.48
N LEU A 350 24.48 10.50 31.39
CA LEU A 350 24.32 11.20 32.66
C LEU A 350 25.57 11.07 33.54
N PHE A 351 26.04 9.85 33.78
CA PHE A 351 27.22 9.62 34.61
C PHE A 351 28.48 10.28 34.05
N LEU A 352 28.66 10.29 32.72
CA LEU A 352 29.80 10.95 32.09
C LEU A 352 29.75 12.47 32.29
N ALA A 353 28.61 13.12 32.04
CA ALA A 353 28.49 14.57 32.17
C ALA A 353 28.70 15.05 33.62
N TYR A 354 28.00 14.43 34.58
CA TYR A 354 28.13 14.79 35.99
C TYR A 354 29.47 14.33 36.59
N GLY A 355 29.97 13.17 36.19
CA GLY A 355 31.25 12.64 36.65
C GLY A 355 32.42 13.52 36.24
N LEU A 356 32.45 13.98 34.97
CA LEU A 356 33.50 14.88 34.49
C LEU A 356 33.44 16.26 35.17
N ALA A 357 32.24 16.81 35.38
CA ALA A 357 32.07 18.08 36.08
C ALA A 357 32.50 18.00 37.55
N LEU A 358 32.12 16.92 38.25
CA LEU A 358 32.53 16.68 39.63
C LEU A 358 34.05 16.50 39.74
N LEU A 359 34.65 15.73 38.83
CA LEU A 359 36.10 15.51 38.80
C LEU A 359 36.86 16.82 38.54
N GLY A 360 36.41 17.64 37.58
CA GLY A 360 37.01 18.94 37.30
C GLY A 360 36.94 19.91 38.49
N THR A 361 35.78 19.99 39.15
CA THR A 361 35.59 20.84 40.34
C THR A 361 36.43 20.36 41.53
N LEU A 362 36.54 19.04 41.73
CA LEU A 362 37.40 18.45 42.77
C LEU A 362 38.87 18.81 42.54
N LEU A 363 39.37 18.67 41.31
CA LEU A 363 40.75 19.02 40.97
C LEU A 363 41.02 20.51 41.17
N CYS A 364 40.10 21.40 40.78
CA CYS A 364 40.19 22.83 41.07
C CYS A 364 40.30 23.11 42.57
N ALA A 365 39.47 22.46 43.39
CA ALA A 365 39.48 22.65 44.83
C ALA A 365 40.80 22.16 45.47
N ILE A 366 41.33 21.01 45.02
CA ILE A 366 42.62 20.46 45.48
C ILE A 366 43.75 21.42 45.14
N VAL A 367 43.80 21.93 43.91
CA VAL A 367 44.81 22.92 43.50
C VAL A 367 44.69 24.21 44.31
N GLY A 368 43.47 24.70 44.54
CA GLY A 368 43.22 25.88 45.38
C GLY A 368 43.66 25.69 46.83
N LEU A 369 43.36 24.54 47.44
CA LEU A 369 43.80 24.18 48.78
C LEU A 369 45.32 24.05 48.88
N HIS A 370 45.95 23.41 47.89
CA HIS A 370 47.40 23.30 47.84
C HIS A 370 48.06 24.69 47.68
N ALA A 371 47.46 25.60 46.91
CA ALA A 371 47.91 26.99 46.79
C ALA A 371 47.86 27.70 48.13
N ALA A 372 46.74 27.58 48.85
CA ALA A 372 46.54 28.20 50.15
C ALA A 372 47.54 27.69 51.18
N TRP A 373 47.83 26.38 51.17
CA TRP A 373 48.81 25.78 52.08
C TRP A 373 50.25 26.19 51.75
N ALA A 374 50.63 26.18 50.47
CA ALA A 374 51.99 26.53 50.05
C ALA A 374 52.32 28.02 50.25
N ASN A 375 51.35 28.91 50.00
CA ASN A 375 51.59 30.35 50.07
C ASN A 375 51.60 30.91 51.50
N LYS A 376 51.15 30.14 52.52
CA LYS A 376 51.17 30.48 53.96
C LYS A 376 50.58 31.86 54.32
N GLY A 377 49.88 32.53 53.40
CA GLY A 377 49.38 33.89 53.52
C GLY A 377 48.61 34.33 52.28
N SER A 378 47.79 35.37 52.43
CA SER A 378 46.99 35.97 51.35
C SER A 378 47.66 37.24 50.85
N TYR A 379 47.56 37.51 49.55
CA TYR A 379 48.03 38.75 48.93
C TYR A 379 46.84 39.44 48.26
N ARG A 380 46.48 40.65 48.69
CA ARG A 380 45.51 41.50 47.99
C ARG A 380 46.17 42.30 46.87
N ASN A 381 45.43 42.57 45.80
CA ASN A 381 45.83 43.52 44.73
C ASN A 381 45.68 44.98 45.19
N THR A 382 46.18 45.31 46.38
CA THR A 382 46.22 46.67 46.92
C THR A 382 47.60 47.27 46.70
N PHE A 383 47.66 48.58 46.49
CA PHE A 383 48.90 49.31 46.26
C PHE A 383 49.95 49.01 47.33
N SER A 384 49.53 48.94 48.60
CA SER A 384 50.39 48.60 49.74
C SER A 384 51.06 47.22 49.61
N THR A 385 50.33 46.21 49.12
CA THR A 385 50.86 44.86 48.88
C THR A 385 51.89 44.86 47.75
N PHE A 386 51.60 45.59 46.66
CA PHE A 386 52.53 45.72 45.54
C PHE A 386 53.84 46.34 46.01
N VAL A 387 53.74 47.50 46.66
CA VAL A 387 54.85 48.27 47.25
C VAL A 387 55.71 47.42 48.21
N ARG A 388 55.08 46.66 49.11
CA ARG A 388 55.75 45.75 50.05
C ARG A 388 56.41 44.53 49.39
N SER A 389 55.90 44.09 48.24
CA SER A 389 56.45 42.96 47.49
C SER A 389 57.56 43.34 46.49
N THR A 390 57.72 44.65 46.20
CA THR A 390 58.73 45.15 45.26
C THR A 390 60.13 45.13 45.86
N ASP A 391 61.10 44.63 45.09
CA ASP A 391 62.51 44.56 45.48
C ASP A 391 63.23 45.90 45.19
N ASN A 392 62.88 46.95 45.93
CA ASN A 392 63.56 48.24 45.88
C ASN A 392 64.25 48.51 47.22
N ASP A 393 65.56 48.73 47.19
CA ASP A 393 66.41 48.89 48.37
C ASP A 393 65.97 50.07 49.27
N GLU A 394 65.52 51.18 48.68
CA GLU A 394 65.07 52.36 49.40
C GLU A 394 63.78 52.08 50.18
N LEU A 395 62.83 51.38 49.55
CA LEU A 395 61.59 50.98 50.21
C LEU A 395 61.78 49.84 51.21
N ARG A 396 62.67 48.88 50.92
CA ARG A 396 62.99 47.78 51.84
C ARG A 396 63.57 48.28 53.16
N SER A 397 64.31 49.39 53.15
CA SER A 397 64.82 50.02 54.37
C SER A 397 63.72 50.53 55.31
N LEU A 398 62.50 50.77 54.78
CA LEU A 398 61.34 51.25 55.52
C LEU A 398 60.39 50.12 55.95
N LEU A 399 60.63 48.90 55.49
CA LEU A 399 59.85 47.71 55.80
C LEU A 399 60.61 46.86 56.83
N ASP A 400 59.86 46.07 57.61
CA ASP A 400 60.51 45.10 58.49
C ASP A 400 61.22 44.04 57.65
N SER A 401 62.36 43.54 58.14
CA SER A 401 63.22 42.60 57.40
C SER A 401 62.53 41.27 57.04
N GLU A 402 61.38 40.98 57.67
CA GLU A 402 60.58 39.78 57.47
C GLU A 402 59.25 40.05 56.71
N ASP A 403 59.02 41.29 56.25
CA ASP A 403 57.80 41.64 55.52
C ASP A 403 57.88 41.24 54.04
N ASP A 404 57.10 40.22 53.66
CA ASP A 404 57.02 39.71 52.29
C ASP A 404 55.75 40.18 51.54
N GLY A 405 55.05 41.18 52.08
CA GLY A 405 53.86 41.77 51.49
C GLY A 405 52.56 41.01 51.73
N ARG A 406 52.54 40.00 52.61
CA ARG A 406 51.31 39.30 53.01
C ARG A 406 50.31 40.20 53.74
N ASP A 407 49.03 39.85 53.63
CA ASP A 407 47.95 40.39 54.46
C ASP A 407 47.86 39.65 55.81
N PRO A 408 47.44 40.33 56.89
CA PRO A 408 46.98 41.72 56.94
C PRO A 408 48.13 42.74 56.95
N LEU A 409 47.84 43.97 56.49
CA LEU A 409 48.78 45.10 56.56
C LEU A 409 49.27 45.31 58.02
N PRO A 410 50.59 45.34 58.27
CA PRO A 410 51.14 45.66 59.58
C PRO A 410 50.60 46.99 60.07
N LYS A 411 50.18 47.05 61.34
CA LYS A 411 49.58 48.26 61.93
C LYS A 411 50.50 49.49 61.84
N GLN A 412 51.80 49.27 61.77
CA GLN A 412 52.83 50.32 61.66
C GLN A 412 52.85 51.01 60.28
N LEU A 413 52.45 50.30 59.22
CA LEU A 413 52.42 50.82 57.84
C LEU A 413 51.04 51.39 57.46
N GLY A 414 49.99 51.13 58.26
CA GLY A 414 48.64 51.65 58.04
C GLY A 414 48.53 53.18 57.88
N PRO A 415 49.24 54.00 58.68
CA PRO A 415 49.18 55.47 58.57
C PRO A 415 50.25 56.09 57.67
N VAL A 416 51.09 55.30 56.98
CA VAL A 416 52.20 55.82 56.17
C VAL A 416 51.69 56.25 54.79
N GLU A 417 52.00 57.48 54.39
CA GLU A 417 51.64 58.06 53.09
C GLU A 417 52.88 58.24 52.21
N LEU A 418 52.86 57.68 51.00
CA LEU A 418 53.94 57.83 50.02
C LEU A 418 53.61 58.99 49.07
N VAL A 419 54.37 60.08 49.18
CA VAL A 419 54.24 61.25 48.32
C VAL A 419 55.26 61.16 47.18
N MET A 420 54.80 60.83 45.97
CA MET A 420 55.65 60.80 44.78
C MET A 420 55.84 62.21 44.22
N HIS A 421 57.06 62.73 44.27
CA HIS A 421 57.41 63.98 43.61
C HIS A 421 57.62 63.76 42.10
N ARG A 422 56.94 64.57 41.28
CA ARG A 422 57.13 64.58 39.83
C ARG A 422 58.48 65.22 39.50
N SER A 423 59.45 64.42 39.03
CA SER A 423 60.69 64.98 38.46
C SER A 423 60.35 65.74 37.18
N ARG A 424 60.89 66.96 37.02
CA ARG A 424 60.74 67.77 35.82
C ARG A 424 61.47 67.19 34.63
#